data_AF-A0A9E8N8J3-F1
#
_entry.id   AF-A0A9E8N8J3-F1
#
_cell.length_a   1.000
_cell.length_b   1.000
_cell.length_c   1.000
_cell.angle_alpha   90.00
_cell.angle_beta   90.00
_cell.angle_gamma   90.00
#
_symmetry.space_group_name_H-M   'P 1'
#
loop_
_entity.id
_entity.type
_entity.pdbx_description
1 polymer ?
#
loop_
_entity_poly.entity_id
_entity_poly.type
_entity_poly.pdbx_seq_one_letter_code
_entity_poly.pdbx_strand_id
1 'polypeptide(L)'
;MEEYDKIDPDYLKGFNEGYTLAQHLPDLADKLSKVKNESERGKGFQDGRREYTHEQMRELRPSWLKAEPSEKVKPSPIKSLNRGKDLDK
;
A
#
# COMPACT_ATOMS: atom_id res chain seq x y z
N MET A 1 7.07 -18.31 23.93
CA MET A 1 8.06 -18.57 22.85
C MET A 1 7.31 -18.28 21.57
N GLU A 2 7.65 -17.18 20.91
CA GLU A 2 6.93 -16.73 19.71
C GLU A 2 7.17 -17.76 18.61
N GLU A 3 6.09 -18.39 18.16
CA GLU A 3 6.09 -19.36 17.08
C GLU A 3 6.30 -18.56 15.79
N TYR A 4 7.56 -18.48 15.33
CA TYR A 4 7.84 -17.92 14.02
C TYR A 4 7.23 -18.85 12.98
N ASP A 5 6.05 -18.49 12.48
CA ASP A 5 5.47 -19.09 11.29
C ASP A 5 6.56 -19.08 10.21
N LYS A 6 7.04 -20.27 9.85
CA LYS A 6 8.04 -20.42 8.80
C LYS A 6 7.38 -19.97 7.50
N ILE A 7 7.71 -18.76 7.06
CA ILE A 7 7.31 -18.24 5.75
C ILE A 7 7.80 -19.23 4.70
N ASP A 8 6.92 -19.56 3.75
CA ASP A 8 7.26 -20.45 2.65
C ASP A 8 8.45 -19.85 1.87
N PRO A 9 9.56 -20.60 1.69
CA PRO A 9 10.73 -20.10 0.96
C PRO A 9 10.41 -19.70 -0.49
N ASP A 10 9.42 -20.33 -1.13
CA ASP A 10 9.00 -19.98 -2.48
C ASP A 10 8.18 -18.70 -2.51
N TYR A 11 7.36 -18.44 -1.48
CA TYR A 11 6.73 -17.14 -1.29
C TYR A 11 7.78 -16.04 -1.17
N LEU A 12 8.77 -16.23 -0.30
CA LEU A 12 9.81 -15.22 -0.05
C LEU A 12 10.62 -14.89 -1.32
N LYS A 13 10.96 -15.91 -2.12
CA LYS A 13 11.62 -15.70 -3.42
C LYS A 13 10.73 -14.91 -4.36
N GLY A 14 9.46 -15.30 -4.49
CA GLY A 14 8.49 -14.59 -5.30
C GLY A 14 8.38 -13.12 -4.89
N PHE A 15 8.29 -12.86 -3.59
CA PHE A 15 8.24 -11.52 -3.01
C PHE A 15 9.43 -10.66 -3.42
N ASN A 16 10.64 -11.15 -3.19
CA ASN A 16 11.86 -10.43 -3.55
C ASN A 16 11.92 -10.17 -5.06
N GLU A 17 11.57 -11.16 -5.88
CA GLU A 17 11.52 -11.01 -7.35
C GLU A 17 10.53 -9.94 -7.79
N GLY A 18 9.31 -9.95 -7.23
CA GLY A 18 8.28 -8.97 -7.54
C GLY A 18 8.67 -7.56 -7.14
N TYR A 19 9.29 -7.41 -5.97
CA TYR A 19 9.79 -6.13 -5.46
C TYR A 19 10.92 -5.58 -6.35
N THR A 20 11.95 -6.40 -6.63
CA THR A 20 13.08 -5.99 -7.47
C THR A 20 12.67 -5.72 -8.92
N LEU A 21 11.75 -6.51 -9.48
CA LEU A 21 11.23 -6.24 -10.83
C LEU A 21 10.42 -4.96 -10.88
N ALA A 22 9.63 -4.64 -9.85
CA ALA A 22 8.90 -3.39 -9.80
C ALA A 22 9.84 -2.16 -9.72
N GLN A 23 11.00 -2.30 -9.06
CA GLN A 23 12.03 -1.26 -9.00
C GLN A 23 12.68 -0.96 -10.36
N HIS A 24 13.02 -1.99 -11.12
CA HIS A 24 13.82 -1.83 -12.34
C HIS A 24 13.01 -1.89 -13.64
N LEU A 25 11.91 -2.65 -13.66
CA LEU A 25 11.08 -2.92 -14.83
C LEU A 25 9.58 -2.90 -14.47
N PRO A 26 9.03 -1.73 -14.08
CA PRO A 26 7.67 -1.60 -13.55
C PRO A 26 6.59 -2.10 -14.52
N ASP A 27 6.75 -1.83 -15.83
CA ASP A 27 5.79 -2.26 -16.86
C ASP A 27 5.71 -3.80 -16.99
N LEU A 28 6.86 -4.47 -16.82
CA LEU A 28 6.92 -5.92 -16.86
C LEU A 28 6.31 -6.50 -15.58
N ALA A 29 6.66 -5.95 -14.43
CA ALA A 29 6.11 -6.36 -13.14
C ALA A 29 4.58 -6.23 -13.11
N ASP A 30 4.03 -5.15 -13.69
CA ASP A 30 2.59 -4.95 -13.80
C ASP A 30 1.90 -6.02 -14.66
N LYS A 31 2.46 -6.33 -15.84
CA LYS A 31 1.94 -7.38 -16.72
C LYS A 31 1.98 -8.76 -16.05
N LEU A 32 3.09 -9.08 -15.37
CA LEU A 32 3.26 -10.36 -14.66
C LEU A 32 2.31 -10.47 -13.46
N SER A 33 2.07 -9.36 -12.74
CA SER A 33 1.16 -9.36 -11.59
C SER A 33 -0.30 -9.66 -11.96
N LYS A 34 -0.71 -9.37 -13.19
CA LYS A 34 -2.07 -9.62 -13.71
C LYS A 34 -2.31 -11.09 -14.05
N VAL A 35 -1.26 -11.90 -14.18
CA VAL A 35 -1.40 -13.33 -14.42
C VAL A 35 -1.90 -13.99 -13.14
N LYS A 36 -3.07 -14.62 -13.20
CA LYS A 36 -3.58 -15.42 -12.08
C LYS A 36 -2.67 -16.62 -11.89
N ASN A 37 -2.00 -16.68 -10.75
CA ASN A 37 -1.16 -17.78 -10.34
C ASN A 37 -1.46 -18.09 -8.87
N GLU A 38 -1.88 -19.32 -8.58
CA GLU A 38 -2.27 -19.75 -7.23
C GLU A 38 -1.07 -20.28 -6.42
N SER A 39 0.12 -20.36 -7.03
CA SER A 39 1.34 -20.74 -6.32
C SER A 39 1.76 -19.70 -5.28
N GLU A 40 2.40 -20.17 -4.20
CA GLU A 40 2.95 -19.31 -3.14
C GLU A 40 3.96 -18.30 -3.69
N ARG A 41 4.78 -18.69 -4.68
CA ARG A 41 5.68 -17.77 -5.40
C ARG A 41 4.92 -16.68 -6.15
N GLY A 42 3.81 -17.03 -6.81
CA GLY A 42 2.96 -16.07 -7.51
C GLY A 42 2.34 -15.04 -6.58
N LYS A 43 1.84 -15.49 -5.41
CA LYS A 43 1.33 -14.61 -4.36
C LYS A 43 2.42 -13.69 -3.82
N GLY A 44 3.58 -14.25 -3.49
CA GLY A 44 4.75 -13.49 -3.06
C GLY A 44 5.09 -12.38 -4.05
N PHE A 45 5.17 -12.71 -5.34
CA PHE A 45 5.47 -11.74 -6.39
C PHE A 45 4.50 -10.56 -6.43
N GLN A 46 3.19 -10.85 -6.38
CA GLN A 46 2.17 -9.81 -6.39
C GLN A 46 2.28 -8.90 -5.16
N ASP A 47 2.53 -9.49 -3.99
CA ASP A 47 2.71 -8.77 -2.74
C ASP A 47 3.97 -7.91 -2.75
N GLY A 48 5.12 -8.44 -3.22
CA GLY A 48 6.37 -7.69 -3.32
C GLY A 48 6.26 -6.48 -4.24
N ARG A 49 5.61 -6.62 -5.40
CA ARG A 49 5.32 -5.50 -6.30
C ARG A 49 4.39 -4.48 -5.64
N ARG A 50 3.38 -4.94 -4.90
CA ARG A 50 2.45 -4.06 -4.17
C ARG A 50 3.17 -3.28 -3.09
N GLU A 51 4.05 -3.92 -2.34
CA GLU A 51 4.84 -3.29 -1.28
C GLU A 51 5.68 -2.15 -1.84
N TYR A 52 6.46 -2.40 -2.90
CA TYR A 52 7.24 -1.35 -3.56
C TYR A 52 6.36 -0.16 -3.99
N THR A 53 5.19 -0.44 -4.57
CA THR A 53 4.25 0.62 -4.99
C THR A 53 3.77 1.45 -3.79
N HIS A 54 3.42 0.80 -2.67
CA HIS A 54 3.03 1.50 -1.45
C HIS A 54 4.16 2.34 -0.87
N GLU A 55 5.39 1.84 -0.88
CA GLU A 55 6.55 2.60 -0.43
C GLU A 55 6.75 3.86 -1.27
N GLN A 56 6.72 3.73 -2.60
CA GLN A 56 6.81 4.88 -3.51
C GLN A 56 5.68 5.90 -3.24
N MET A 57 4.45 5.44 -3.04
CA MET A 57 3.35 6.32 -2.67
C MET A 57 3.57 7.00 -1.31
N ARG A 58 4.10 6.29 -0.32
CA ARG A 58 4.44 6.84 1.00
C ARG A 58 5.52 7.91 0.89
N GLU A 59 6.52 7.71 0.05
CA GLU A 59 7.58 8.70 -0.18
C GLU A 59 7.07 9.94 -0.90
N LEU A 60 6.20 9.78 -1.90
CA LEU A 60 5.62 10.86 -2.69
C LEU A 60 4.54 11.65 -1.93
N ARG A 61 4.06 11.17 -0.77
CA ARG A 61 3.08 11.91 0.02
C ARG A 61 3.65 13.26 0.47
N PRO A 62 2.87 14.34 0.33
CA PRO A 62 3.28 15.64 0.85
C PRO A 62 3.36 15.60 2.38
N SER A 63 4.23 16.44 2.95
CA SER A 63 4.58 16.43 4.38
C SER A 63 3.37 16.56 5.32
N TRP A 64 2.34 17.30 4.92
CA TRP A 64 1.10 17.46 5.69
C TRP A 64 0.26 16.18 5.80
N LEU A 65 0.48 15.19 4.92
CA LEU A 65 -0.19 13.89 4.93
C LEU A 65 0.71 12.77 5.48
N LYS A 66 1.96 13.09 5.80
CA LYS A 66 2.94 12.19 6.43
C LYS A 66 2.88 12.20 7.95
N ALA A 67 2.16 13.15 8.55
CA ALA A 67 1.93 13.15 9.99
C ALA A 67 1.10 11.91 10.36
N GLU A 68 1.68 11.03 11.18
CA GLU A 68 0.95 9.99 11.90
C GLU A 68 -0.25 10.65 12.61
N PRO A 69 -1.43 9.99 12.70
CA PRO A 69 -2.50 10.48 13.53
C PRO A 69 -1.94 10.57 14.96
N SER A 70 -1.62 11.78 15.40
CA SER A 70 -1.09 11.99 16.75
C SER A 70 -2.10 11.39 17.72
N GLU A 71 -1.64 10.46 18.54
CA GLU A 71 -2.40 9.97 19.67
C GLU A 71 -3.04 11.17 20.40
N LYS A 72 -4.37 11.14 20.52
CA LYS A 72 -5.20 12.01 21.39
C LYS A 72 -5.42 13.46 20.93
N VAL A 73 -6.04 13.66 19.77
CA VAL A 73 -6.93 14.83 19.62
C VAL A 73 -8.26 14.50 20.29
N LYS A 74 -8.48 15.02 21.50
CA LYS A 74 -9.80 15.02 22.16
C LYS A 74 -10.84 15.57 21.17
N PRO A 75 -12.05 14.99 21.05
CA PRO A 75 -13.06 15.52 20.14
C PRO A 75 -13.44 16.92 20.59
N SER A 76 -12.98 17.93 19.85
CA SER A 76 -13.47 19.31 20.01
C SER A 76 -14.75 19.42 19.17
N PRO A 77 -15.78 20.11 19.68
CA PRO A 77 -17.13 20.00 19.16
C PRO A 77 -17.20 20.56 17.74
N ILE A 78 -17.82 19.76 16.88
CA ILE A 78 -18.13 20.04 15.48
C ILE A 78 -18.80 21.43 15.39
N LYS A 79 -18.07 22.44 14.89
CA LYS A 79 -18.71 23.64 14.34
C LYS A 79 -19.19 23.27 12.94
N SER A 80 -20.49 22.98 12.85
CA SER A 80 -21.24 22.86 11.61
C SER A 80 -21.03 24.09 10.74
N LEU A 81 -20.20 23.97 9.70
CA LEU A 81 -20.20 24.96 8.63
C LEU A 81 -21.41 24.66 7.75
N ASN A 82 -22.52 25.32 8.05
CA ASN A 82 -23.69 25.40 7.19
C ASN A 82 -23.25 25.96 5.82
N ARG A 83 -23.05 25.08 4.84
CA ARG A 83 -23.02 25.45 3.43
C ARG A 83 -24.45 25.81 3.02
N GLY A 84 -24.81 27.08 3.21
CA GLY A 84 -25.99 27.68 2.58
C GLY A 84 -25.83 27.59 1.07
N LYS A 85 -26.65 26.74 0.45
CA LYS A 85 -26.94 26.72 -0.98
C LYS A 85 -27.94 27.84 -1.22
N ASP A 86 -27.48 28.95 -1.78
CA ASP A 86 -28.38 29.91 -2.42
C ASP A 86 -28.20 29.75 -3.94
N LEU A 87 -28.98 28.84 -4.51
CA LEU A 87 -29.23 28.69 -5.94
C LEU A 87 -30.65 29.22 -6.19
N ASP A 88 -30.75 30.20 -7.10
CA ASP A 88 -31.96 30.76 -7.75
C ASP A 88 -32.95 31.51 -6.83
N LYS A 89 -33.39 32.75 -7.12
CA LYS A 89 -33.97 33.28 -8.36
C LYS A 89 -34.10 34.82 -8.29
#